data_AF-A0A846UBT6-F1
#
_entry.id   AF-A0A846UBT6-F1
#
_cell.length_a   1.000
_cell.length_b   1.000
_cell.length_c   1.000
_cell.angle_alpha   90.00
_cell.angle_beta   90.00
_cell.angle_gamma   90.00
#
_symmetry.space_group_name_H-M   'P 1'
#
loop_
_entity.id
_entity.type
_entity.pdbx_description
1 polymer ?
#
loop_
_entity_poly.entity_id
_entity_poly.type
_entity_poly.pdbx_seq_one_letter_code
_entity_poly.pdbx_strand_id
1 'polypeptide(L)' 'MNSAKAESDSTVELELDGGVTVRWGDSTRGNLKAEVLAQLVDAREQTGAVNVYDVSSPEHPVLE' A
#
# COMPACT_ATOMS: atom_id res chain seq x y z
N MET A 1 4.28 29.55 -9.48
CA MET A 1 3.21 28.58 -9.14
C MET A 1 3.57 27.28 -9.83
N ASN A 2 4.17 26.33 -9.10
CA ASN A 2 4.37 24.98 -9.61
C ASN A 2 3.04 24.25 -9.49
N SER A 3 2.33 24.12 -10.60
CA SER A 3 1.16 23.26 -10.69
C SER A 3 1.58 21.81 -10.50
N ALA A 4 1.22 21.23 -9.36
CA ALA A 4 1.18 19.79 -9.21
C ALA A 4 0.00 19.28 -10.07
N LYS A 5 0.29 18.86 -11.30
CA LYS A 5 -0.62 18.05 -12.09
C LYS A 5 -0.57 16.64 -11.52
N ALA A 6 -1.59 16.24 -10.76
CA ALA A 6 -1.89 14.82 -10.55
C ALA A 6 -2.76 14.39 -11.75
N GLU A 7 -2.13 13.88 -12.80
CA GLU A 7 -2.85 13.17 -13.86
C GLU A 7 -3.03 11.73 -13.37
N SER A 8 -4.30 11.35 -13.17
CA SER A 8 -4.85 9.99 -12.96
C SER A 8 -5.13 9.54 -11.51
N ASP A 9 -6.32 9.92 -11.01
CA ASP A 9 -7.08 9.40 -9.84
C ASP A 9 -7.45 7.89 -9.92
N SER A 10 -6.58 7.04 -10.44
CA SER A 10 -6.80 5.59 -10.45
C SER A 10 -6.11 4.98 -9.25
N THR A 11 -6.71 5.16 -8.06
CA THR A 11 -6.29 4.42 -6.86
C THR A 11 -6.46 2.93 -7.12
N VAL A 12 -5.34 2.20 -7.07
CA VAL A 12 -5.34 0.74 -7.14
C VAL A 12 -5.54 0.21 -5.73
N GLU A 13 -6.55 -0.62 -5.56
CA GLU A 13 -6.76 -1.45 -4.38
C GLU A 13 -6.63 -2.93 -4.80
N LEU A 14 -5.93 -3.72 -3.99
CA LEU A 14 -5.73 -5.16 -4.23
C LEU A 14 -6.34 -5.92 -3.06
N GLU A 15 -7.04 -7.02 -3.34
CA GLU A 15 -7.52 -7.93 -2.30
C GLU A 15 -6.61 -9.16 -2.25
N LEU A 16 -6.03 -9.43 -1.08
CA LEU A 16 -5.21 -10.59 -0.78
C LEU A 16 -6.07 -11.73 -0.24
N ASP A 17 -5.58 -12.95 -0.41
CA ASP A 17 -6.19 -14.13 0.19
C ASP A 17 -6.28 -14.00 1.71
N GLY A 18 -7.43 -14.36 2.28
CA GLY A 18 -7.73 -14.16 3.70
C GLY A 18 -8.42 -12.85 4.04
N GLY A 19 -8.93 -12.11 3.04
CA GLY A 19 -9.80 -10.95 3.24
C GLY A 19 -9.06 -9.65 3.59
N VAL A 20 -7.78 -9.57 3.25
CA VAL A 20 -6.93 -8.41 3.53
C VAL A 20 -6.92 -7.49 2.30
N THR A 21 -7.14 -6.21 2.51
CA THR A 21 -7.13 -5.19 1.44
C THR A 21 -5.80 -4.44 1.44
N VAL A 22 -5.21 -4.20 0.27
CA VAL A 22 -4.02 -3.38 0.09
C VAL A 22 -4.39 -2.13 -0.69
N ARG A 23 -4.18 -0.95 -0.09
CA ARG A 23 -4.25 0.33 -0.78
C ARG A 23 -2.90 0.65 -1.41
N TRP A 24 -2.84 0.50 -2.73
CA TRP A 24 -1.62 0.74 -3.51
C TRP A 24 -1.50 2.20 -3.96
N GLY A 25 -2.62 2.89 -4.17
CA GLY A 25 -2.62 4.23 -4.75
C GLY A 25 -2.22 4.21 -6.21
N ASP A 26 -1.30 5.07 -6.62
CA ASP A 26 -0.86 5.21 -8.01
C ASP A 26 0.38 4.36 -8.36
N SER A 27 0.78 4.34 -9.64
CA SER A 27 1.91 3.54 -10.14
C SER A 27 3.29 4.06 -9.70
N THR A 28 3.38 5.23 -9.09
CA THR A 28 4.66 5.81 -8.65
C THR A 28 5.31 4.93 -7.59
N ARG A 29 6.63 4.71 -7.72
CA ARG A 29 7.45 3.94 -6.78
C ARG A 29 6.94 2.50 -6.56
N GLY A 30 6.34 1.88 -7.58
CA GLY A 30 5.76 0.53 -7.48
C GLY A 30 6.70 -0.53 -6.89
N ASN A 31 8.01 -0.50 -7.22
CA ASN A 31 8.98 -1.44 -6.65
C ASN A 31 9.10 -1.28 -5.12
N LEU A 32 9.20 -0.05 -4.63
CA LEU A 32 9.30 0.20 -3.18
C LEU A 32 8.01 -0.19 -2.46
N LYS A 33 6.85 0.10 -3.06
CA LYS A 33 5.55 -0.34 -2.52
C LYS A 33 5.48 -1.88 -2.41
N ALA A 34 6.01 -2.61 -3.41
CA ALA A 34 6.07 -4.06 -3.39
C ALA A 34 6.97 -4.60 -2.27
N GLU A 35 8.17 -4.01 -2.10
CA GLU A 35 9.10 -4.40 -1.04
C GLU A 35 8.53 -4.13 0.36
N VAL A 36 7.86 -3.00 0.55
CA VAL A 36 7.21 -2.65 1.81
C VAL A 36 6.05 -3.61 2.09
N LEU A 37 5.19 -3.86 1.11
CA LEU A 37 4.09 -4.80 1.25
C LEU A 37 4.59 -6.21 1.62
N ALA A 38 5.63 -6.70 0.97
CA ALA A 38 6.21 -8.01 1.28
C ALA A 38 6.69 -8.08 2.74
N GLN A 39 7.40 -7.05 3.22
CA GLN A 39 7.84 -6.98 4.61
C GLN A 39 6.67 -6.92 5.61
N LEU A 40 5.61 -6.19 5.27
CA LEU A 40 4.41 -6.08 6.12
C LEU A 40 3.64 -7.41 6.20
N VAL A 41 3.57 -8.14 5.10
CA VAL A 41 2.94 -9.47 5.06
C VAL A 41 3.78 -10.50 5.82
N ASP A 42 5.11 -10.49 5.69
CA ASP A 42 6.01 -11.32 6.50
C ASP A 42 5.91 -10.99 8.00
N ALA A 43 5.74 -9.71 8.33
CA ALA A 43 5.58 -9.24 9.71
C ALA A 43 4.19 -9.49 10.29
N ARG A 44 3.21 -9.94 9.48
CA ARG A 44 1.80 -10.15 9.90
C ARG A 44 1.67 -10.99 11.17
N GLU A 45 2.45 -12.06 11.27
CA GLU A 45 2.45 -12.96 12.43
C GLU A 45 2.86 -12.24 13.74
N GLN A 46 3.61 -11.14 13.63
CA GLN A 46 4.09 -10.34 14.75
C GLN A 46 3.20 -9.13 15.04
N THR A 47 2.57 -8.54 14.01
CA THR A 47 1.70 -7.35 14.15
C THR A 47 0.26 -7.68 14.53
N GLY A 48 -0.14 -8.96 14.41
CA GLY A 48 -1.51 -9.40 14.61
C GLY A 48 -2.36 -9.31 13.35
N ALA A 49 -3.66 -9.58 13.48
CA ALA A 49 -4.59 -9.58 12.35
C ALA A 49 -4.81 -8.16 11.82
N VAL A 50 -4.12 -7.83 10.73
CA VAL A 50 -4.32 -6.60 9.94
C VAL A 50 -5.29 -6.91 8.81
N ASN A 51 -6.28 -6.03 8.60
CA ASN A 51 -7.26 -6.16 7.53
C ASN A 51 -6.95 -5.24 6.36
N VAL A 52 -6.24 -4.12 6.60
CA VAL A 52 -5.86 -3.18 5.54
C VAL A 52 -4.37 -2.82 5.62
N TYR A 53 -3.67 -2.97 4.51
CA TYR A 53 -2.31 -2.46 4.29
C TYR A 53 -2.36 -1.25 3.35
N ASP A 54 -2.17 -0.04 3.87
CA ASP A 54 -1.98 1.14 3.03
C ASP A 54 -0.49 1.34 2.73
N VAL A 55 -0.12 1.09 1.48
CA VAL A 55 1.23 1.29 0.95
C VAL A 55 1.27 2.41 -0.09
N SER A 56 0.23 3.24 -0.17
CA SER A 56 0.20 4.40 -1.06
C SER A 56 1.35 5.36 -0.78
N SER A 57 1.74 5.45 0.50
CA SER A 57 2.91 6.17 1.01
C SER A 57 3.93 5.16 1.58
N PRO A 58 4.79 4.56 0.75
CA PRO A 58 5.66 3.45 1.18
C PRO A 58 6.68 3.81 2.27
N GLU A 59 6.96 5.10 2.49
CA GLU A 59 7.85 5.57 3.57
C GLU A 59 7.15 5.56 4.94
N HIS A 60 5.81 5.59 4.94
CA HIS A 60 4.96 5.58 6.13
C HIS A 60 3.70 4.75 5.85
N PRO A 61 3.82 3.41 5.76
CA PRO A 61 2.67 2.56 5.55
C PRO A 61 1.73 2.59 6.76
N VAL A 62 0.43 2.45 6.52
CA VAL A 62 -0.61 2.44 7.56
C VAL A 62 -1.24 1.05 7.63
N LEU A 63 -1.48 0.56 8.84
CA LEU A 63 -2.10 -0.73 9.12
C LEU A 63 -3.42 -0.47 9.85
N GLU A 64 -4.54 -0.95 9.29
CA GLU A 64 -5.89 -0.85 9.90
C GLU A 64 -6.56 -2.21 10.11
#